data_AF-A0A420I6H9-F1
#
_entry.id   AF-A0A420I6H9-F1
#
_cell.length_a   1.000
_cell.length_b   1.000
_cell.length_c   1.000
_cell.angle_alpha   90.00
_cell.angle_beta   90.00
_cell.angle_gamma   90.00
#
_symmetry.space_group_name_H-M   'P 1'
#
loop_
_entity.id
_entity.type
_entity.pdbx_description
1 polymer ?
#
loop_
_entity_poly.entity_id
_entity_poly.type
_entity_poly.pdbx_seq_one_letter_code
_entity_poly.pdbx_strand_id
1 'polypeptide(L)'
;MPNIINCTKKTLEVKIRPISSQNNHERPDQKGISRVHLCKDALVELNISPGQVCYLRKLENDGEKKCDYQKKREAIAWLTTEKSLSKKVIQISKTFQEACDFKLGDYLTIEAAGTLCIADVIVLKDLTIDNSTDNIPLLEEADKSHWEWYIRELLDSYITQNKSFCLLEKD
;
A
#
# COMPACT_ATOMS: atom_id res chain seq x y z
N MET A 1 36.07 14.85 -5.46
CA MET A 1 34.83 15.44 -4.89
C MET A 1 33.66 14.62 -5.39
N PRO A 2 32.92 13.90 -4.54
CA PRO A 2 31.73 13.20 -5.01
C PRO A 2 30.60 14.23 -5.22
N ASN A 3 30.01 14.22 -6.41
CA ASN A 3 28.81 14.97 -6.73
C ASN A 3 27.66 14.46 -5.84
N ILE A 4 27.27 15.26 -4.85
CA ILE A 4 26.06 15.02 -4.08
C ILE A 4 24.90 15.44 -4.99
N ILE A 5 24.38 14.48 -5.76
CA ILE A 5 23.10 14.64 -6.42
C ILE A 5 22.07 14.70 -5.31
N ASN A 6 21.63 15.92 -4.96
CA ASN A 6 20.44 16.11 -4.14
C ASN A 6 19.25 15.57 -4.92
N CYS A 7 18.96 14.28 -4.77
CA CYS A 7 17.72 13.66 -5.21
C CYS A 7 16.64 14.09 -4.22
N THR A 8 16.16 15.33 -4.34
CA THR A 8 14.95 15.78 -3.65
C THR A 8 13.78 14.96 -4.19
N LYS A 9 13.41 13.90 -3.45
CA LYS A 9 12.22 13.11 -3.76
C LYS A 9 11.02 14.05 -3.74
N LYS A 10 10.30 14.14 -4.86
CA LYS A 10 9.08 14.95 -4.94
C LYS A 10 8.00 14.29 -4.10
N THR A 11 7.42 15.06 -3.19
CA THR A 11 6.37 14.65 -2.27
C THR A 11 5.11 15.47 -2.52
N LEU A 12 3.93 14.85 -2.42
CA LEU A 12 2.65 15.55 -2.43
C LEU A 12 1.90 15.31 -1.13
N GLU A 13 1.29 16.36 -0.58
CA GLU A 13 0.28 16.24 0.46
C GLU A 13 -1.09 15.97 -0.18
N VAL A 14 -1.75 14.91 0.27
CA VAL A 14 -2.99 14.43 -0.31
C VAL A 14 -4.01 14.10 0.78
N LYS A 15 -5.29 14.30 0.48
CA LYS A 15 -6.41 13.95 1.35
C LYS A 15 -7.11 12.70 0.84
N ILE A 16 -7.46 11.78 1.73
CA ILE A 16 -8.23 10.58 1.39
C ILE A 16 -9.70 10.94 1.18
N ARG A 17 -10.28 10.51 0.06
CA ARG A 17 -11.72 10.58 -0.21
C ARG A 17 -12.30 9.21 -0.59
N PRO A 18 -13.63 9.05 -0.45
CA PRO A 18 -14.31 7.86 -0.94
C PRO A 18 -14.08 7.67 -2.45
N ILE A 19 -14.02 6.41 -2.88
CA ILE A 19 -14.09 6.06 -4.30
C ILE A 19 -15.55 6.31 -4.77
N SER A 20 -15.71 7.06 -5.85
CA SER A 20 -17.01 7.59 -6.30
C SER A 20 -17.86 6.61 -7.11
N SER A 21 -17.32 5.45 -7.51
CA SER A 21 -18.00 4.53 -8.42
C SER A 21 -18.99 3.60 -7.69
N GLN A 22 -20.16 3.37 -8.28
CA GLN A 22 -21.16 2.38 -7.82
C GLN A 22 -20.61 0.93 -7.78
N ASN A 23 -19.48 0.67 -8.45
CA ASN A 23 -18.73 -0.59 -8.37
C ASN A 23 -17.67 -0.56 -7.24
N ASN A 24 -18.04 0.02 -6.09
CA ASN A 24 -17.20 0.08 -4.88
C ASN A 24 -17.03 -1.28 -4.18
N HIS A 25 -17.54 -2.34 -4.80
CA HIS A 25 -17.26 -3.68 -4.33
C HIS A 25 -15.80 -3.98 -4.64
N GLU A 26 -15.00 -3.97 -3.59
CA GLU A 26 -13.73 -4.66 -3.57
C GLU A 26 -13.95 -6.02 -4.21
N ARG A 27 -13.10 -6.31 -5.19
CA ARG A 27 -13.26 -7.52 -5.96
C ARG A 27 -13.20 -8.71 -4.99
N PRO A 28 -14.00 -9.76 -5.17
CA PRO A 28 -13.91 -10.94 -4.31
C PRO A 28 -12.50 -11.55 -4.28
N ASP A 29 -11.75 -11.39 -5.38
CA ASP A 29 -10.36 -11.81 -5.52
C ASP A 29 -9.34 -10.86 -4.90
N GLN A 30 -9.79 -9.78 -4.27
CA GLN A 30 -8.95 -8.80 -3.55
C GLN A 30 -7.86 -8.14 -4.43
N LYS A 31 -7.95 -8.28 -5.76
CA LYS A 31 -6.93 -7.76 -6.68
C LYS A 31 -6.97 -6.24 -6.73
N GLY A 32 -5.80 -5.63 -6.50
CA GLY A 32 -5.62 -4.19 -6.61
C GLY A 32 -6.03 -3.39 -5.37
N ILE A 33 -6.20 -4.04 -4.22
CA ILE A 33 -6.50 -3.37 -2.94
C ILE A 33 -5.49 -2.30 -2.59
N SER A 34 -4.20 -2.57 -2.81
CA SER A 34 -3.11 -1.61 -2.54
C SER A 34 -3.01 -0.47 -3.57
N ARG A 35 -3.97 -0.33 -4.50
CA ARG A 35 -3.95 0.76 -5.48
C ARG A 35 -4.35 2.08 -4.84
N VAL A 36 -3.58 3.12 -5.16
CA VAL A 36 -3.86 4.51 -4.84
C VAL A 36 -4.23 5.21 -6.12
N HIS A 37 -5.50 5.62 -6.23
CA HIS A 37 -6.00 6.30 -7.41
C HIS A 37 -5.64 7.79 -7.34
N LEU A 38 -4.91 8.23 -8.35
CA LEU A 38 -4.36 9.57 -8.52
C LEU A 38 -4.82 10.14 -9.86
N CYS A 39 -4.97 11.46 -9.94
CA CYS A 39 -5.15 12.13 -11.22
C CYS A 39 -3.82 12.20 -12.00
N LYS A 40 -3.91 12.48 -13.31
CA LYS A 40 -2.74 12.54 -14.20
C LYS A 40 -1.71 13.58 -13.73
N ASP A 41 -2.16 14.72 -13.23
CA ASP A 41 -1.27 15.80 -12.79
C ASP A 41 -0.43 15.39 -11.57
N ALA A 42 -1.03 14.64 -10.64
CA ALA A 42 -0.33 14.14 -9.46
C ALA A 42 0.75 13.12 -9.84
N LEU A 43 0.45 12.23 -10.79
CA LEU A 43 1.41 11.25 -11.32
C LEU A 43 2.61 11.93 -12.00
N VAL A 44 2.35 12.94 -12.84
CA VAL A 44 3.40 13.72 -13.51
C VAL A 44 4.27 14.46 -12.50
N GLU A 45 3.66 15.08 -11.49
CA GLU A 45 4.42 15.82 -10.48
C GLU A 45 5.29 14.91 -9.62
N LEU A 46 4.78 13.77 -9.19
CA LEU A 46 5.54 12.78 -8.42
C LEU A 46 6.58 12.04 -9.28
N ASN A 47 6.51 12.17 -10.61
CA ASN A 47 7.31 11.42 -11.57
C ASN A 47 7.12 9.90 -11.41
N ILE A 48 5.86 9.47 -11.32
CA ILE A 48 5.44 8.07 -11.15
C ILE A 48 4.47 7.71 -12.27
N SER A 49 4.69 6.56 -12.92
CA SER A 49 3.78 5.97 -13.91
C SER A 49 2.77 5.05 -13.23
N PRO A 50 1.56 4.88 -13.80
CA PRO A 50 0.61 3.87 -13.32
C PRO A 50 1.26 2.48 -13.23
N GLY A 51 1.03 1.77 -12.13
CA GLY A 51 1.63 0.47 -11.83
C GLY A 51 2.95 0.54 -11.06
N GLN A 52 3.56 1.71 -10.90
CA GLN A 52 4.76 1.86 -10.07
C GLN A 52 4.41 2.02 -8.58
N VAL A 53 5.35 1.62 -7.72
CA VAL A 53 5.18 1.69 -6.27
C VAL A 53 5.44 3.10 -5.74
N CYS A 54 4.60 3.53 -4.82
CA CYS A 54 4.73 4.76 -4.05
C CYS A 54 4.71 4.46 -2.55
N TYR A 55 5.21 5.39 -1.74
CA TYR A 55 5.08 5.35 -0.29
C TYR A 55 4.03 6.35 0.17
N LEU A 56 3.21 5.95 1.14
CA LEU A 56 2.27 6.77 1.89
C LEU A 56 2.73 6.91 3.34
N ARG A 57 2.59 8.10 3.91
CA ARG A 57 2.82 8.36 5.34
C ARG A 57 1.79 9.36 5.86
N LYS A 58 1.19 9.11 7.02
CA LYS A 58 0.32 10.09 7.70
C LYS A 58 1.06 11.39 7.97
N LEU A 59 0.41 12.52 7.73
CA LEU A 59 0.94 13.82 8.14
C LEU A 59 0.65 14.02 9.63
N GLU A 60 1.63 14.45 10.43
CA GLU A 60 1.42 14.70 11.87
C GLU A 60 0.50 15.91 12.07
N ASN A 61 -0.43 15.81 13.02
CA ASN A 61 -1.02 16.98 13.65
C ASN A 61 -0.10 17.42 14.79
N ASP A 62 0.06 18.73 14.95
CA ASP A 62 1.12 19.46 15.66
C ASP A 62 1.24 19.25 17.20
N GLY A 63 1.09 18.01 17.71
CA GLY A 63 1.07 17.75 19.15
C GLY A 63 1.31 16.32 19.64
N GLU A 64 1.40 15.31 18.76
CA GLU A 64 1.68 13.93 19.19
C GLU A 64 3.16 13.59 18.99
N LYS A 65 3.83 13.33 20.13
CA LYS A 65 5.27 13.07 20.21
C LYS A 65 5.68 11.92 19.28
N LYS A 66 6.77 12.16 18.55
CA LYS A 66 7.58 11.21 17.79
C LYS A 66 7.78 9.89 18.56
N CYS A 67 7.03 8.87 18.16
CA CYS A 67 7.45 7.49 18.32
C CYS A 67 8.09 7.08 16.99
N ASP A 68 9.32 6.59 17.07
CA ASP A 68 10.15 6.11 15.97
C ASP A 68 9.32 5.40 14.88
N TYR A 69 9.50 5.79 13.61
CA TYR A 69 8.82 5.21 12.44
C TYR A 69 7.30 5.44 12.36
N GLN A 70 6.84 6.61 11.90
CA GLN A 70 5.58 6.66 11.16
C GLN A 70 5.67 5.67 9.99
N LYS A 71 5.07 4.50 10.15
CA LYS A 71 5.21 3.35 9.25
C LYS A 71 4.86 3.78 7.82
N LYS A 72 5.88 3.88 6.96
CA LYS A 72 5.66 4.07 5.52
C LYS A 72 4.83 2.89 5.03
N ARG A 73 3.75 3.17 4.31
CA ARG A 73 2.97 2.14 3.63
C ARG A 73 3.35 2.16 2.17
N GLU A 74 3.76 1.03 1.64
CA GLU A 74 3.87 0.86 0.20
C GLU A 74 2.47 0.94 -0.41
N ALA A 75 2.37 1.27 -1.70
CA ALA A 75 1.12 1.21 -2.45
C ALA A 75 1.43 1.25 -3.95
N ILE A 76 0.46 0.89 -4.81
CA ILE A 76 0.63 0.97 -6.27
C ILE A 76 -0.08 2.23 -6.79
N ALA A 77 0.67 3.14 -7.39
CA ALA A 77 0.10 4.31 -8.03
C ALA A 77 -0.77 3.88 -9.23
N TRP A 78 -2.01 4.35 -9.29
CA TRP A 78 -2.94 4.01 -10.36
C TRP A 78 -3.65 5.26 -10.87
N LEU A 79 -3.90 5.33 -12.17
CA LEU A 79 -4.68 6.43 -12.74
C LEU A 79 -6.15 6.27 -12.33
N THR A 80 -6.74 7.31 -11.76
CA THR A 80 -8.17 7.35 -11.47
C THR A 80 -8.99 7.36 -12.77
N THR A 81 -10.19 6.79 -12.72
CA THR A 81 -11.20 6.95 -13.77
C THR A 81 -12.03 8.23 -13.58
N GLU A 82 -11.95 8.87 -12.41
CA GLU A 82 -12.67 10.08 -12.08
C GLU A 82 -11.95 11.33 -12.63
N LYS A 83 -12.54 11.97 -13.64
CA LYS A 83 -11.97 13.16 -14.27
C LYS A 83 -11.93 14.39 -13.35
N SER A 84 -12.79 14.45 -12.33
CA SER A 84 -12.89 15.54 -11.36
C SER A 84 -11.94 15.42 -10.17
N LEU A 85 -11.16 14.35 -10.08
CA LEU A 85 -10.28 14.15 -8.93
C LEU A 85 -9.16 15.19 -8.91
N SER A 86 -9.11 15.98 -7.85
CA SER A 86 -8.07 17.00 -7.66
C SER A 86 -6.70 16.37 -7.38
N LYS A 87 -5.63 17.06 -7.78
CA LYS A 87 -4.23 16.67 -7.55
C LYS A 87 -3.89 16.37 -6.09
N LYS A 88 -4.56 17.04 -5.14
CA LYS A 88 -4.36 16.87 -3.69
C LYS A 88 -5.31 15.85 -3.06
N VAL A 89 -5.96 15.01 -3.86
CA VAL A 89 -6.93 14.02 -3.39
C VAL A 89 -6.52 12.66 -3.92
N ILE A 90 -6.61 11.66 -3.05
CA ILE A 90 -6.45 10.25 -3.42
C ILE A 90 -7.69 9.46 -3.04
N GLN A 91 -7.89 8.34 -3.73
CA GLN A 91 -8.89 7.36 -3.39
C GLN A 91 -8.21 6.00 -3.23
N ILE A 92 -8.54 5.29 -2.16
CA ILE A 92 -8.00 3.98 -1.81
C ILE A 92 -9.15 3.08 -1.33
N SER A 93 -8.95 1.77 -1.42
CA SER A 93 -9.95 0.78 -0.99
C SER A 93 -10.19 0.86 0.53
N LYS A 94 -11.32 0.31 0.99
CA LYS A 94 -11.65 0.26 2.42
C LYS A 94 -10.74 -0.74 3.14
N THR A 95 -10.50 -1.91 2.56
CA THR A 95 -9.53 -2.89 3.07
C THR A 95 -8.15 -2.27 3.21
N PHE A 96 -7.69 -1.49 2.22
CA PHE A 96 -6.38 -0.86 2.32
C PHE A 96 -6.32 0.25 3.38
N GLN A 97 -7.43 0.98 3.57
CA GLN A 97 -7.58 1.90 4.69
C GLN A 97 -7.43 1.16 6.03
N GLU A 98 -8.21 0.10 6.25
CA GLU A 98 -8.19 -0.68 7.49
C GLU A 98 -6.82 -1.32 7.74
N ALA A 99 -6.20 -1.93 6.73
CA ALA A 99 -4.89 -2.57 6.82
C ALA A 99 -3.75 -1.58 7.12
N CYS A 100 -3.89 -0.32 6.68
CA CYS A 100 -2.88 0.71 6.90
C CYS A 100 -3.20 1.62 8.11
N ASP A 101 -4.33 1.40 8.77
CA ASP A 101 -4.92 2.32 9.76
C ASP A 101 -5.18 3.74 9.20
N PHE A 102 -5.58 3.87 7.94
CA PHE A 102 -5.99 5.14 7.35
C PHE A 102 -7.50 5.37 7.49
N LYS A 103 -7.92 6.63 7.56
CA LYS A 103 -9.33 7.03 7.63
C LYS A 103 -9.68 8.02 6.53
N LEU A 104 -10.94 8.01 6.11
CA LEU A 104 -11.46 9.04 5.21
C LEU A 104 -11.22 10.43 5.80
N GLY A 105 -10.66 11.32 4.98
CA GLY A 105 -10.32 12.67 5.39
C GLY A 105 -8.93 12.86 5.98
N ASP A 106 -8.19 11.78 6.25
CA ASP A 106 -6.78 11.86 6.65
C ASP A 106 -5.95 12.57 5.58
N TYR A 107 -4.93 13.31 6.04
CA TYR A 107 -3.89 13.88 5.19
C TYR A 107 -2.66 12.99 5.23
N LEU A 108 -2.19 12.60 4.05
CA LEU A 108 -1.00 11.79 3.86
C LEU A 108 0.02 12.55 3.01
N THR A 109 1.28 12.16 3.12
CA THR A 109 2.31 12.44 2.13
C THR A 109 2.48 11.24 1.21
N ILE A 110 2.58 11.49 -0.10
CA ILE A 110 2.88 10.47 -1.11
C ILE A 110 4.22 10.81 -1.80
N GLU A 111 5.06 9.79 -1.99
CA GLU A 111 6.33 9.91 -2.71
C GLU A 111 6.61 8.67 -3.59
N ALA A 112 7.46 8.82 -4.60
CA ALA A 112 7.93 7.69 -5.39
C ALA A 112 8.79 6.75 -4.53
N ALA A 113 8.54 5.43 -4.61
CA ALA A 113 9.32 4.47 -3.86
C ALA A 113 10.75 4.30 -4.41
N GLY A 114 10.92 4.52 -5.72
CA GLY A 114 12.19 4.29 -6.40
C GLY A 114 12.42 2.80 -6.65
N THR A 115 13.65 2.35 -6.45
CA THR A 115 14.00 0.92 -6.62
C THR A 115 13.70 0.15 -5.36
N LEU A 116 12.80 -0.83 -5.46
CA LEU A 116 12.51 -1.78 -4.38
C LEU A 116 13.42 -2.99 -4.44
N CYS A 117 13.80 -3.48 -3.27
CA CYS A 117 14.41 -4.79 -3.10
C CYS A 117 13.36 -5.88 -3.25
N ILE A 118 13.73 -6.99 -3.87
CA ILE A 118 12.88 -8.18 -3.90
C ILE A 118 13.05 -8.87 -2.54
N ALA A 119 11.94 -9.27 -1.92
CA ALA A 119 11.98 -10.03 -0.69
C ALA A 119 12.37 -11.49 -0.99
N ASP A 120 13.36 -12.01 -0.27
CA ASP A 120 13.76 -13.43 -0.38
C ASP A 120 12.78 -14.35 0.35
N VAL A 121 12.18 -13.86 1.44
CA VAL A 121 11.25 -14.61 2.29
C VAL A 121 10.08 -13.70 2.67
N ILE A 122 8.87 -14.24 2.52
CA ILE A 122 7.61 -13.60 2.95
C ILE A 122 6.97 -14.53 3.98
N VAL A 123 6.66 -14.01 5.15
CA VAL A 123 5.87 -14.70 6.17
C VAL A 123 4.44 -14.17 6.11
N LEU A 124 3.45 -15.06 6.13
CA LEU A 124 2.04 -14.69 6.19
C LEU A 124 1.49 -15.11 7.54
N LYS A 125 0.74 -14.22 8.16
CA LYS A 125 0.13 -14.43 9.47
C LYS A 125 -1.37 -14.20 9.38
N ASP A 126 -2.14 -15.13 9.92
CA ASP A 126 -3.58 -14.96 10.07
C ASP A 126 -3.87 -13.96 11.21
N LEU A 127 -4.58 -12.90 10.88
CA LEU A 127 -4.95 -11.84 11.81
C LEU A 127 -6.29 -12.10 12.52
N THR A 128 -7.02 -13.16 12.14
CA THR A 128 -8.26 -13.57 12.80
C THR A 128 -8.02 -14.36 14.09
N ILE A 129 -6.80 -14.88 14.26
CA ILE A 129 -6.38 -15.60 15.46
C ILE A 129 -5.94 -14.59 16.52
N ASP A 130 -6.54 -14.67 17.71
CA ASP A 130 -6.20 -13.79 18.83
C ASP A 130 -4.75 -14.04 19.29
N ASN A 131 -3.88 -13.08 18.95
CA ASN A 131 -2.45 -13.11 19.23
C ASN A 131 -2.11 -12.87 20.70
N SER A 132 -3.09 -12.69 21.58
CA SER A 132 -2.88 -12.58 23.03
C SER A 132 -2.47 -13.90 23.70
N THR A 133 -2.50 -15.00 22.95
CA THR A 133 -1.98 -16.30 23.40
C THR A 133 -0.75 -16.68 22.58
N ASP A 134 0.34 -17.07 23.24
CA ASP A 134 1.60 -17.55 22.63
C ASP A 134 1.45 -18.85 21.82
N ASN A 135 0.22 -19.29 21.55
CA ASN A 135 -0.12 -20.52 20.83
C ASN A 135 -0.79 -20.17 19.49
N ILE A 136 -0.03 -19.60 18.56
CA ILE A 136 -0.45 -19.59 17.16
C ILE A 136 -0.34 -21.04 16.66
N PRO A 137 -1.45 -21.70 16.27
CA PRO A 137 -1.41 -23.07 15.81
C PRO A 137 -0.51 -23.17 14.57
N LEU A 138 0.38 -24.16 14.57
CA LEU A 138 1.15 -24.47 13.36
C LEU A 138 0.18 -24.91 12.27
N LEU A 139 0.35 -24.41 11.05
CA LEU A 139 -0.45 -24.82 9.91
C LEU A 139 -0.35 -26.33 9.69
N GLU A 140 -1.48 -27.02 9.68
CA GLU A 140 -1.53 -28.47 9.47
C GLU A 140 -1.00 -28.83 8.08
N GLU A 141 -0.38 -30.01 7.95
CA GLU A 141 0.23 -30.46 6.69
C GLU A 141 -0.79 -30.52 5.53
N ALA A 142 -2.05 -30.86 5.85
CA ALA A 142 -3.14 -30.88 4.89
C ALA A 142 -3.48 -29.50 4.32
N ASP A 143 -3.31 -28.44 5.12
CA ASP A 143 -3.63 -27.08 4.71
C ASP A 143 -2.47 -26.40 3.98
N LYS A 144 -1.22 -26.81 4.24
CA LYS A 144 -0.02 -26.23 3.59
C LYS A 144 -0.10 -26.21 2.08
N SER A 145 -0.52 -27.32 1.46
CA SER A 145 -0.63 -27.41 0.00
C SER A 145 -1.71 -26.48 -0.57
N HIS A 146 -2.82 -26.32 0.15
CA HIS A 146 -3.90 -25.41 -0.22
C HIS A 146 -3.44 -23.95 -0.14
N TRP A 147 -2.76 -23.59 0.94
CA TRP A 147 -2.17 -22.27 1.11
C TRP A 147 -1.11 -21.98 0.05
N GLU A 148 -0.21 -22.93 -0.24
CA GLU A 148 0.81 -22.75 -1.28
C GLU A 148 0.16 -22.48 -2.65
N TRP A 149 -0.86 -23.26 -3.02
CA TRP A 149 -1.58 -23.06 -4.27
C TRP A 149 -2.31 -21.70 -4.32
N TYR A 150 -3.05 -21.37 -3.26
CA TYR A 150 -3.81 -20.12 -3.16
C TYR A 150 -2.90 -18.88 -3.20
N ILE A 151 -1.83 -18.90 -2.43
CA ILE A 151 -0.85 -17.81 -2.37
C ILE A 151 -0.12 -17.71 -3.71
N ARG A 152 0.22 -18.82 -4.37
CA ARG A 152 0.89 -18.80 -5.68
C ARG A 152 0.04 -18.07 -6.73
N GLU A 153 -1.26 -18.34 -6.82
CA GLU A 153 -2.16 -17.63 -7.74
C GLU A 153 -2.25 -16.12 -7.43
N LEU A 154 -2.35 -15.77 -6.14
CA LEU A 154 -2.37 -14.37 -5.72
C LEU A 154 -1.04 -13.69 -6.05
N LEU A 155 0.08 -14.26 -5.61
CA LEU A 155 1.41 -13.72 -5.82
C LEU A 155 1.82 -13.71 -7.27
N ASP A 156 1.51 -14.71 -8.09
CA ASP A 156 1.82 -14.71 -9.52
C ASP A 156 1.14 -13.55 -10.24
N SER A 157 -0.06 -13.16 -9.82
CA SER A 157 -0.73 -11.96 -10.35
C SER A 157 -0.04 -10.64 -9.94
N TYR A 158 0.70 -10.64 -8.83
CA TYR A 158 1.53 -9.51 -8.37
C TYR A 158 2.99 -9.58 -8.87
N ILE A 159 3.52 -10.78 -9.14
CA ILE A 159 4.88 -11.04 -9.62
C ILE A 159 4.96 -10.83 -11.14
N THR A 160 3.93 -11.22 -11.90
CA THR A 160 3.89 -10.98 -13.36
C THR A 160 3.50 -9.56 -13.76
N GLN A 161 2.94 -8.74 -12.86
CA GLN A 161 2.61 -7.33 -13.14
C GLN A 161 3.52 -6.27 -12.47
N ASN A 162 4.62 -6.70 -11.85
CA ASN A 162 5.64 -5.94 -11.10
C ASN A 162 5.56 -6.10 -9.58
N LYS A 163 6.68 -6.63 -9.05
CA LYS A 163 7.30 -6.35 -7.75
C LYS A 163 6.34 -6.31 -6.55
N SER A 164 6.27 -7.49 -5.90
CA SER A 164 6.02 -7.80 -4.49
C SER A 164 5.12 -6.87 -3.67
N PHE A 165 4.09 -7.46 -3.07
CA PHE A 165 3.38 -6.86 -1.96
C PHE A 165 2.95 -7.94 -0.97
N CYS A 166 3.41 -7.83 0.28
CA CYS A 166 2.82 -8.44 1.47
C CYS A 166 3.10 -7.49 2.63
N LEU A 167 2.04 -7.08 3.34
CA LEU A 167 2.14 -6.35 4.60
C LEU A 167 2.82 -7.27 5.62
N LEU A 168 4.08 -6.99 5.91
CA LEU A 168 4.82 -7.60 7.01
C LEU A 168 5.16 -6.50 8.01
N GLU A 169 4.49 -6.54 9.16
CA GLU A 169 5.07 -5.95 10.35
C GLU A 169 6.33 -6.75 10.70
N LYS A 170 7.48 -6.06 10.68
CA LYS A 170 8.60 -6.46 11.52
C LYS A 170 8.38 -5.87 12.90
N ASP A 171 8.71 -6.67 13.90
CA ASP A 171 8.69 -6.38 15.33
C ASP A 171 9.28 -4.99 15.68
#